data_AF-A0A1M4U9G3-F1
#
_entry.id   AF-A0A1M4U9G3-F1
#
_cell.length_a   1.000
_cell.length_b   1.000
_cell.length_c   1.000
_cell.angle_alpha   90.00
_cell.angle_beta   90.00
_cell.angle_gamma   90.00
#
_symmetry.space_group_name_H-M   'P 1'
#
loop_
_entity.id
_entity.type
_entity.pdbx_description
1 polymer ?
#
loop_
_entity_poly.entity_id
_entity_poly.type
_entity_poly.pdbx_seq_one_letter_code
_entity_poly.pdbx_strand_id
1 'polypeptide(L)'
;MFNLHREIWWKKPDLQTDKDPNRKTSWLELFYDLIFVSLIANSSHIFANNLSLQGFRDFIILFTSVWLLWENSTFYNERFEVNDVRHRIFTFCKMIPLALLAYSMHDPLKSQYLLFVCSFLAVRMILVYMWLSAGKANASVRAHTIQSSCIHIGSSSLWIASLFLPNSGKFPLLFIAIAIDYLVSLGTLRFTDRLPQISRSHLPERFGLFTLLVIAEIIMGVISGASSQHQLTWKTGILSIQGLFLAFIIWWSYFDLIIFVSFKQTMINIIIWTRLHLPLTISITCMGTSMLHLISRTHQSIANYHWLLAGSVSCFLFILFLLIIVSDHSSAANEMNLEFQHRRKVLIYGNLFASLISLLSGFIAKDLPSTVYISIFIFLILFQCVHGLYIWVRAQQGK
;
A
#
# COMPACT_ATOMS: atom_id res chain seq x y z
N MET A 1 32.00 23.31 -21.29
CA MET A 1 31.18 22.25 -21.91
C MET A 1 31.26 20.89 -21.19
N PHE A 2 32.44 20.35 -20.86
CA PHE A 2 32.57 19.03 -20.18
C PHE A 2 31.80 18.91 -18.85
N ASN A 3 31.76 19.95 -18.01
CA ASN A 3 31.00 19.92 -16.75
C ASN A 3 29.47 19.95 -16.94
N LEU A 4 28.96 20.65 -17.95
CA LEU A 4 27.51 20.66 -18.27
C LEU A 4 27.02 19.28 -18.75
N HIS A 5 27.84 18.54 -19.49
CA HIS A 5 27.50 17.18 -19.92
C HIS A 5 27.47 16.20 -18.74
N ARG A 6 28.33 16.35 -17.74
CA ARG A 6 28.28 15.47 -16.55
C ARG A 6 27.03 15.70 -15.70
N GLU A 7 26.59 16.95 -15.58
CA GLU A 7 25.40 17.37 -14.82
C GLU A 7 24.09 16.78 -15.38
N ILE A 8 23.99 16.58 -16.69
CA ILE A 8 22.78 16.05 -17.36
C ILE A 8 22.76 14.52 -17.37
N TRP A 9 23.92 13.88 -17.57
CA TRP A 9 24.00 12.44 -17.82
C TRP A 9 24.21 11.61 -16.55
N TRP A 10 24.97 12.11 -15.58
CA TRP A 10 25.38 11.32 -14.41
C TRP A 10 25.61 12.19 -13.19
N LYS A 11 24.53 12.84 -12.72
CA LYS A 11 24.57 13.65 -11.52
C LYS A 11 24.77 12.73 -10.31
N LYS A 12 25.55 13.22 -9.34
CA LYS A 12 25.67 12.52 -8.06
C LYS A 12 24.29 12.59 -7.40
N PRO A 13 23.78 11.47 -6.84
CA PRO A 13 22.55 11.53 -6.04
C PRO A 13 22.79 12.56 -4.94
N ASP A 14 21.94 13.58 -4.86
CA ASP A 14 22.03 14.63 -3.86
C ASP A 14 20.87 14.45 -2.88
N LEU A 15 21.11 14.80 -1.62
CA LEU A 15 20.11 14.61 -0.58
C LEU A 15 19.02 15.67 -0.70
N GLN A 16 17.81 15.22 -1.01
CA GLN A 16 16.65 16.09 -1.04
C GLN A 16 16.32 16.55 0.38
N THR A 17 16.04 17.83 0.49
CA THR A 17 15.53 18.48 1.70
C THR A 17 14.15 19.03 1.37
N ASP A 18 13.22 19.07 2.32
CA ASP A 18 11.85 19.61 2.18
C ASP A 18 11.82 21.15 1.94
N LYS A 19 12.62 21.62 0.97
CA LYS A 19 12.74 23.03 0.55
C LYS A 19 11.74 23.41 -0.52
N ASP A 20 11.22 22.42 -1.26
CA ASP A 20 10.17 22.62 -2.26
C ASP A 20 8.86 21.97 -1.77
N PRO A 21 8.00 22.74 -1.08
CA PRO A 21 6.72 22.22 -0.60
C PRO A 21 5.79 21.80 -1.75
N ASN A 22 6.07 22.22 -2.98
CA ASN A 22 5.27 21.94 -4.18
C ASN A 22 5.89 20.84 -5.06
N ARG A 23 6.88 20.08 -4.58
CA ARG A 23 7.42 18.94 -5.32
C ARG A 23 6.28 17.95 -5.60
N LYS A 24 6.06 17.66 -6.88
CA LYS A 24 5.09 16.68 -7.36
C LYS A 24 5.78 15.42 -7.83
N THR A 25 5.03 14.33 -7.80
CA THR A 25 5.42 13.05 -8.38
C THR A 25 5.79 13.21 -9.85
N SER A 26 6.92 12.65 -10.26
CA SER A 26 7.37 12.77 -11.65
C SER A 26 6.63 11.81 -12.59
N TRP A 27 6.52 12.17 -13.87
CA TRP A 27 5.91 11.27 -14.88
C TRP A 27 6.62 9.92 -14.99
N LEU A 28 7.92 9.88 -14.72
CA LEU A 28 8.69 8.64 -14.70
C LEU A 28 8.28 7.75 -13.52
N GLU A 29 8.04 8.35 -12.36
CA GLU A 29 7.52 7.63 -11.19
C GLU A 29 6.11 7.07 -11.43
N LEU A 30 5.24 7.85 -12.08
CA LEU A 30 3.91 7.36 -12.50
C LEU A 30 4.02 6.21 -13.51
N PHE A 31 4.94 6.32 -14.47
CA PHE A 31 5.19 5.24 -15.44
C PHE A 31 5.75 3.97 -14.76
N TYR A 32 6.63 4.13 -13.78
CA TYR A 32 7.14 3.04 -12.96
C TYR A 32 6.01 2.35 -12.17
N ASP A 33 5.06 3.11 -11.62
CA ASP A 33 3.92 2.58 -10.88
C ASP A 33 2.99 1.71 -11.72
N LEU A 34 2.94 1.89 -13.05
CA LEU A 34 2.09 1.07 -13.93
C LEU A 34 2.41 -0.42 -13.83
N ILE A 35 3.66 -0.81 -13.55
CA ILE A 35 4.01 -2.22 -13.41
C ILE A 35 3.42 -2.84 -12.13
N PHE A 36 3.24 -2.01 -11.09
CA PHE A 36 2.65 -2.43 -9.83
C PHE A 36 1.16 -2.72 -9.98
N VAL A 37 0.47 -2.08 -10.92
CA VAL A 37 -0.92 -2.45 -11.28
C VAL A 37 -1.02 -3.94 -11.62
N SER A 38 -0.14 -4.43 -12.49
CA SER A 38 -0.14 -5.84 -12.87
C SER A 38 0.27 -6.76 -11.70
N LEU A 39 1.26 -6.37 -10.90
CA LEU A 39 1.71 -7.15 -9.75
C LEU A 39 0.64 -7.28 -8.66
N ILE A 40 -0.09 -6.19 -8.40
CA ILE A 40 -1.22 -6.15 -7.46
C ILE A 40 -2.37 -7.02 -7.98
N ALA A 41 -2.76 -6.84 -9.24
CA ALA A 41 -3.83 -7.62 -9.88
C ALA A 41 -3.52 -9.12 -9.88
N ASN A 42 -2.27 -9.51 -10.19
CA ASN A 42 -1.85 -10.91 -10.14
C ASN A 42 -1.90 -11.48 -8.71
N SER A 43 -1.45 -10.71 -7.72
CA SER A 43 -1.52 -11.12 -6.30
C SER A 43 -2.97 -11.33 -5.84
N SER A 44 -3.85 -10.40 -6.20
CA SER A 44 -5.29 -10.45 -5.95
C SER A 44 -5.94 -11.67 -6.62
N HIS A 45 -5.61 -11.93 -7.88
CA HIS A 45 -6.11 -13.07 -8.64
C HIS A 45 -5.67 -14.43 -8.06
N ILE A 46 -4.42 -14.55 -7.60
CA ILE A 46 -3.94 -15.75 -6.90
C ILE A 46 -4.77 -16.01 -5.64
N PHE A 47 -5.05 -14.95 -4.87
CA PHE A 47 -5.87 -15.08 -3.68
C PHE A 47 -7.31 -15.47 -4.00
N ALA A 48 -7.92 -14.83 -5.00
CA ALA A 48 -9.27 -15.15 -5.47
C ALA A 48 -9.42 -16.62 -5.88
N ASN A 49 -8.41 -17.21 -6.52
CA ASN A 49 -8.46 -18.60 -6.93
C ASN A 49 -8.28 -19.60 -5.78
N ASN A 50 -7.82 -19.16 -4.60
CA ASN A 50 -7.60 -20.03 -3.46
C ASN A 50 -7.88 -19.32 -2.12
N LEU A 51 -9.15 -19.22 -1.73
CA LEU A 51 -9.56 -18.66 -0.44
C LEU A 51 -9.38 -19.61 0.75
N SER A 52 -8.22 -20.25 0.84
CA SER A 52 -7.80 -21.02 2.00
C SER A 52 -6.74 -20.26 2.80
N LEU A 53 -6.41 -20.76 3.99
CA LEU A 53 -5.25 -20.26 4.74
C LEU A 53 -3.96 -20.33 3.91
N GLN A 54 -3.84 -21.34 3.04
CA GLN A 54 -2.71 -21.48 2.14
C GLN A 54 -2.66 -20.36 1.10
N GLY A 55 -3.77 -20.07 0.42
CA GLY A 55 -3.80 -19.01 -0.57
C GLY A 55 -3.67 -17.62 0.07
N PHE A 56 -4.18 -17.43 1.29
CA PHE A 56 -3.93 -16.20 2.05
C PHE A 56 -2.44 -16.04 2.40
N ARG A 57 -1.76 -17.11 2.84
CA ARG A 57 -0.30 -17.09 3.06
C ARG A 57 0.45 -16.71 1.78
N ASP A 58 0.10 -17.36 0.67
CA ASP A 58 0.74 -17.14 -0.62
C ASP A 58 0.53 -15.68 -1.07
N PHE A 59 -0.69 -15.17 -0.96
CA PHE A 59 -1.02 -13.77 -1.20
C PHE A 59 -0.20 -12.80 -0.35
N ILE A 60 -0.11 -13.02 0.96
CA ILE A 60 0.66 -12.16 1.87
C ILE A 60 2.15 -12.14 1.49
N ILE A 61 2.74 -13.29 1.16
CA ILE A 61 4.14 -13.35 0.71
C ILE A 61 4.33 -12.52 -0.55
N LEU A 62 3.47 -12.69 -1.56
CA LEU A 62 3.59 -12.03 -2.86
C LEU A 62 3.33 -10.52 -2.76
N PHE A 63 2.20 -10.14 -2.18
CA PHE A 63 1.80 -8.74 -2.03
C PHE A 63 2.81 -7.97 -1.19
N THR A 64 3.27 -8.54 -0.07
CA THR A 64 4.28 -7.88 0.76
C THR A 64 5.62 -7.76 0.04
N SER A 65 6.02 -8.75 -0.76
CA SER A 65 7.25 -8.65 -1.55
C SER A 65 7.19 -7.51 -2.56
N VAL A 66 6.05 -7.36 -3.24
CA VAL A 66 5.78 -6.25 -4.17
C VAL A 66 5.80 -4.91 -3.44
N TRP A 67 5.12 -4.82 -2.29
CA TRP A 67 5.12 -3.65 -1.43
C TRP A 67 6.54 -3.24 -1.03
N LEU A 68 7.37 -4.17 -0.57
CA LEU A 68 8.73 -3.88 -0.12
C LEU A 68 9.61 -3.32 -1.25
N LEU A 69 9.45 -3.80 -2.48
CA LEU A 69 10.17 -3.25 -3.65
C LEU A 69 9.68 -1.84 -4.03
N TRP A 70 8.37 -1.63 -3.98
CA TRP A 70 7.76 -0.32 -4.22
C TRP A 70 8.19 0.69 -3.16
N GLU A 71 8.00 0.36 -1.88
CA GLU A 71 8.35 1.20 -0.73
C GLU A 71 9.81 1.63 -0.79
N ASN A 72 10.73 0.68 -0.99
CA ASN A 72 12.16 0.98 -1.05
C ASN A 72 12.51 1.91 -2.23
N SER A 73 11.85 1.74 -3.38
CA SER A 73 11.99 2.66 -4.52
C SER A 73 11.45 4.06 -4.21
N THR A 74 10.27 4.15 -3.60
CA THR A 74 9.65 5.41 -3.19
C THR A 74 10.53 6.17 -2.20
N PHE A 75 11.07 5.50 -1.17
CA PHE A 75 11.99 6.14 -0.22
C PHE A 75 13.34 6.54 -0.84
N TYR A 76 13.84 5.78 -1.83
CA TYR A 76 15.02 6.20 -2.57
C TYR A 76 14.73 7.49 -3.34
N ASN A 77 13.62 7.56 -4.07
CA ASN A 77 13.25 8.72 -4.87
C ASN A 77 12.98 9.93 -3.98
N GLU A 78 12.28 9.72 -2.88
CA GLU A 78 12.01 10.75 -1.88
C GLU A 78 13.30 11.43 -1.43
N ARG A 79 14.34 10.64 -1.13
CA ARG A 79 15.61 11.16 -0.62
C ARG A 79 16.61 11.61 -1.66
N PHE A 80 16.62 11.04 -2.86
CA PHE A 80 17.74 11.17 -3.79
C PHE A 80 17.35 11.32 -5.26
N GLU A 81 16.06 11.36 -5.60
CA GLU A 81 15.67 11.56 -7.00
C GLU A 81 16.23 12.88 -7.50
N VAL A 82 16.94 12.78 -8.61
CA VAL A 82 17.37 13.91 -9.43
C VAL A 82 16.96 13.53 -10.84
N ASN A 83 16.28 14.43 -11.55
CA ASN A 83 15.79 14.16 -12.91
C ASN A 83 16.95 14.16 -13.93
N ASP A 84 17.79 13.12 -13.87
CA ASP A 84 18.96 12.91 -14.72
C ASP A 84 18.87 11.58 -15.49
N VAL A 85 19.78 11.39 -16.46
CA VAL A 85 19.79 10.17 -17.29
C VAL A 85 20.08 8.93 -16.44
N ARG A 86 20.94 9.06 -15.43
CA ARG A 86 21.27 7.98 -14.49
C ARG A 86 20.01 7.44 -13.81
N HIS A 87 19.21 8.31 -13.22
CA HIS A 87 17.98 7.93 -12.53
C HIS A 87 17.01 7.21 -13.49
N ARG A 88 16.84 7.76 -14.71
CA ARG A 88 16.01 7.15 -15.76
C ARG A 88 16.47 5.74 -16.13
N ILE A 89 17.77 5.55 -16.39
CA ILE A 89 18.35 4.25 -16.72
C ILE A 89 18.09 3.25 -15.59
N PHE A 90 18.37 3.61 -14.33
CA PHE A 90 18.14 2.69 -13.22
C PHE A 90 16.66 2.37 -13.01
N THR A 91 15.77 3.33 -13.22
CA THR A 91 14.32 3.08 -13.18
C THR A 91 13.91 2.08 -14.26
N PHE A 92 14.35 2.24 -15.51
CA PHE A 92 14.08 1.26 -16.57
C PHE A 92 14.74 -0.10 -16.31
N CYS A 93 15.97 -0.13 -15.78
CA CYS A 93 16.65 -1.36 -15.40
C CYS A 93 15.90 -2.13 -14.31
N LYS A 94 15.22 -1.45 -13.37
CA LYS A 94 14.36 -2.10 -12.36
C LYS A 94 13.05 -2.62 -12.96
N MET A 95 12.49 -1.94 -13.97
CA MET A 95 11.22 -2.34 -14.59
C MET A 95 11.32 -3.68 -15.32
N ILE A 96 12.48 -4.03 -15.90
CA ILE A 96 12.70 -5.33 -16.57
C ILE A 96 12.48 -6.52 -15.61
N PRO A 97 13.21 -6.64 -14.48
CA PRO A 97 12.97 -7.72 -13.53
C PRO A 97 11.61 -7.59 -12.83
N LEU A 98 11.01 -6.40 -12.68
CA LEU A 98 9.62 -6.28 -12.20
C LEU A 98 8.62 -6.91 -13.19
N ALA A 99 8.85 -6.79 -14.50
CA ALA A 99 8.01 -7.43 -15.51
C ALA A 99 8.15 -8.96 -15.46
N LEU A 100 9.38 -9.46 -15.26
CA LEU A 100 9.63 -10.88 -15.04
C LEU A 100 9.02 -11.38 -13.72
N LEU A 101 9.01 -10.53 -12.68
CA LEU A 101 8.32 -10.83 -11.42
C LEU A 101 6.81 -10.98 -11.67
N ALA A 102 6.20 -10.07 -12.41
CA ALA A 102 4.78 -10.15 -12.78
C ALA A 102 4.48 -11.42 -13.60
N TYR A 103 5.34 -11.76 -14.57
CA TYR A 103 5.22 -13.01 -15.32
C TYR A 103 5.30 -14.25 -14.42
N SER A 104 6.22 -14.25 -13.44
CA SER A 104 6.37 -15.36 -12.49
C SER A 104 5.17 -15.57 -11.55
N MET A 105 4.24 -14.62 -11.49
CA MET A 105 3.03 -14.73 -10.68
C MET A 105 1.96 -15.65 -11.26
N HIS A 106 2.20 -16.30 -12.41
CA HIS A 106 1.29 -17.34 -12.90
C HIS A 106 1.34 -18.60 -12.00
N ASP A 107 2.52 -18.94 -11.44
CA ASP A 107 2.69 -20.02 -10.47
C ASP A 107 3.89 -19.77 -9.52
N PRO A 108 3.88 -18.67 -8.73
CA PRO A 108 5.09 -18.05 -8.17
C PRO A 108 5.73 -18.81 -7.02
N LEU A 109 5.01 -19.69 -6.33
CA LEU A 109 5.54 -20.45 -5.18
C LEU A 109 5.71 -21.94 -5.48
N LYS A 110 5.59 -22.31 -6.76
CA LYS A 110 5.81 -23.68 -7.26
C LYS A 110 6.76 -23.65 -8.46
N SER A 111 6.28 -23.82 -9.69
CA SER A 111 7.12 -24.00 -10.87
C SER A 111 7.92 -22.74 -11.25
N GLN A 112 7.37 -21.56 -11.00
CA GLN A 112 8.02 -20.27 -11.32
C GLN A 112 8.76 -19.66 -10.12
N TYR A 113 8.92 -20.40 -9.03
CA TYR A 113 9.52 -19.86 -7.80
C TYR A 113 10.96 -19.38 -7.97
N LEU A 114 11.78 -20.09 -8.75
CA LEU A 114 13.14 -19.65 -9.05
C LEU A 114 13.13 -18.29 -9.76
N LEU A 115 12.25 -18.12 -10.76
CA LEU A 115 12.15 -16.86 -11.49
C LEU A 115 11.62 -15.73 -10.60
N PHE A 116 10.64 -16.02 -9.74
CA PHE A 116 10.13 -15.06 -8.75
C PHE A 116 11.26 -14.53 -7.85
N VAL A 117 12.04 -15.43 -7.25
CA VAL A 117 13.15 -15.07 -6.35
C VAL A 117 14.24 -14.30 -7.12
N CYS A 118 14.68 -14.81 -8.29
CA CYS A 118 15.71 -14.14 -9.09
C CYS A 118 15.29 -12.73 -9.51
N SER A 119 14.03 -12.54 -9.95
CA SER A 119 13.49 -11.23 -10.32
C SER A 119 13.41 -10.27 -9.13
N PHE A 120 12.89 -10.75 -7.99
CA PHE A 120 12.84 -9.96 -6.76
C PHE A 120 14.25 -9.51 -6.31
N LEU A 121 15.21 -10.43 -6.33
CA LEU A 121 16.60 -10.16 -5.98
C LEU A 121 17.29 -9.23 -6.98
N ALA A 122 16.98 -9.33 -8.28
CA ALA A 122 17.51 -8.43 -9.30
C ALA A 122 17.08 -6.97 -9.04
N VAL A 123 15.78 -6.72 -8.79
CA VAL A 123 15.29 -5.39 -8.39
C VAL A 123 15.99 -4.93 -7.11
N ARG A 124 16.10 -5.84 -6.13
CA ARG A 124 16.72 -5.55 -4.84
C ARG A 124 18.19 -5.13 -4.97
N MET A 125 18.99 -5.84 -5.76
CA MET A 125 20.41 -5.54 -5.93
C MET A 125 20.61 -4.22 -6.68
N ILE A 126 19.73 -3.88 -7.62
CA ILE A 126 19.75 -2.55 -8.25
C ILE A 126 19.49 -1.46 -7.18
N LEU A 127 18.48 -1.64 -6.32
CA LEU A 127 18.21 -0.69 -5.25
C LEU A 127 19.36 -0.59 -4.24
N VAL A 128 19.94 -1.72 -3.82
CA VAL A 128 21.12 -1.74 -2.93
C VAL A 128 22.28 -0.94 -3.55
N TYR A 129 22.57 -1.16 -4.83
CA TYR A 129 23.57 -0.38 -5.54
C TYR A 129 23.25 1.12 -5.55
N MET A 130 21.99 1.49 -5.82
CA MET A 130 21.56 2.88 -5.84
C MET A 130 21.76 3.54 -4.46
N TRP A 131 21.32 2.89 -3.37
CA TRP A 131 21.50 3.38 -2.00
C TRP A 131 22.97 3.52 -1.60
N LEU A 132 23.80 2.50 -1.87
CA LEU A 132 25.24 2.57 -1.59
C LEU A 132 25.92 3.67 -2.39
N SER A 133 25.53 3.86 -3.66
CA SER A 133 26.06 4.95 -4.47
C SER A 133 25.65 6.32 -3.93
N ALA A 134 24.44 6.48 -3.41
CA ALA A 134 23.99 7.72 -2.78
C ALA A 134 24.77 8.01 -1.48
N GLY A 135 25.02 6.99 -0.66
CA GLY A 135 25.87 7.13 0.55
C GLY A 135 27.35 7.38 0.25
N LYS A 136 27.86 6.88 -0.88
CA LYS A 136 29.21 7.23 -1.35
C LYS A 136 29.29 8.73 -1.70
N ALA A 137 28.25 9.24 -2.38
CA ALA A 137 28.16 10.65 -2.76
C ALA A 137 27.92 11.59 -1.56
N ASN A 138 27.16 11.15 -0.55
CA ASN A 138 26.74 11.97 0.59
C ASN A 138 27.20 11.35 1.92
N ALA A 139 28.19 11.98 2.57
CA ALA A 139 28.75 11.48 3.82
C ALA A 139 27.73 11.43 4.98
N SER A 140 26.78 12.37 5.02
CA SER A 140 25.75 12.48 6.07
C SER A 140 24.82 11.25 6.13
N VAL A 141 24.54 10.61 4.99
CA VAL A 141 23.62 9.47 4.90
C VAL A 141 24.35 8.13 4.79
N ARG A 142 25.67 8.13 4.63
CA ARG A 142 26.49 6.94 4.33
C ARG A 142 26.28 5.79 5.33
N ALA A 143 26.26 6.10 6.62
CA ALA A 143 26.07 5.09 7.67
C ALA A 143 24.68 4.44 7.56
N HIS A 144 23.64 5.25 7.34
CA HIS A 144 22.28 4.77 7.11
C HIS A 144 22.22 3.88 5.87
N THR A 145 22.75 4.33 4.73
CA THR A 145 22.68 3.57 3.47
C THR A 145 23.45 2.25 3.55
N ILE A 146 24.62 2.22 4.20
CA ILE A 146 25.39 0.99 4.40
C ILE A 146 24.62 0.03 5.28
N GLN A 147 24.09 0.49 6.42
CA GLN A 147 23.36 -0.39 7.33
C GLN A 147 22.09 -0.96 6.68
N SER A 148 21.28 -0.13 6.02
CA SER A 148 20.09 -0.59 5.27
C SER A 148 20.48 -1.61 4.20
N SER A 149 21.57 -1.37 3.46
CA SER A 149 22.06 -2.29 2.43
C SER A 149 22.51 -3.63 3.02
N CYS A 150 23.23 -3.64 4.14
CA CYS A 150 23.63 -4.86 4.82
C CYS A 150 22.41 -5.68 5.27
N ILE A 151 21.37 -5.04 5.81
CA ILE A 151 20.13 -5.70 6.22
C ILE A 151 19.45 -6.31 4.99
N HIS A 152 19.33 -5.56 3.89
CA HIS A 152 18.73 -6.06 2.65
C HIS A 152 19.53 -7.20 2.02
N ILE A 153 20.86 -7.17 2.07
CA ILE A 153 21.71 -8.26 1.61
C ILE A 153 21.51 -9.50 2.50
N GLY A 154 21.44 -9.32 3.83
CA GLY A 154 21.16 -10.41 4.77
C GLY A 154 19.79 -11.06 4.52
N SER A 155 18.73 -10.25 4.36
CA SER A 155 17.41 -10.73 3.94
C SER A 155 17.47 -11.46 2.59
N SER A 156 18.21 -10.92 1.61
CA SER A 156 18.39 -11.54 0.29
C SER A 156 19.02 -12.92 0.38
N SER A 157 19.96 -13.15 1.30
CA SER A 157 20.53 -14.48 1.53
C SER A 157 19.49 -15.49 2.00
N LEU A 158 18.48 -15.07 2.77
CA LEU A 158 17.38 -15.94 3.20
C LEU A 158 16.46 -16.32 2.02
N TRP A 159 16.20 -15.38 1.11
CA TRP A 159 15.49 -15.64 -0.15
C TRP A 159 16.23 -16.62 -1.06
N ILE A 160 17.57 -16.56 -1.09
CA ILE A 160 18.39 -17.54 -1.82
C ILE A 160 18.31 -18.90 -1.13
N ALA A 161 18.48 -18.94 0.19
CA ALA A 161 18.43 -20.18 0.96
C ALA A 161 17.07 -20.90 0.83
N SER A 162 15.96 -20.16 0.71
CA SER A 162 14.62 -20.74 0.55
C SER A 162 14.42 -21.49 -0.78
N LEU A 163 15.27 -21.27 -1.79
CA LEU A 163 15.28 -22.05 -3.05
C LEU A 163 15.65 -23.52 -2.84
N PHE A 164 16.42 -23.82 -1.80
CA PHE A 164 16.93 -25.15 -1.51
C PHE A 164 16.10 -25.91 -0.47
N LEU A 165 15.01 -25.31 0.03
CA LEU A 165 14.19 -25.86 1.10
C LEU A 165 12.86 -26.42 0.58
N PRO A 166 12.35 -27.51 1.19
CA PRO A 166 10.96 -27.92 1.00
C PRO A 166 10.01 -26.86 1.59
N ASN A 167 8.73 -26.94 1.23
CA ASN A 167 7.71 -25.96 1.63
C ASN A 167 7.62 -25.74 3.16
N SER A 168 7.87 -26.78 3.97
CA SER A 168 7.88 -26.69 5.44
C SER A 168 8.96 -25.74 5.98
N GLY A 169 10.15 -25.70 5.37
CA GLY A 169 11.23 -24.77 5.74
C GLY A 169 11.17 -23.45 4.96
N LYS A 170 10.72 -23.49 3.71
CA LYS A 170 10.64 -22.33 2.81
C LYS A 170 9.75 -21.23 3.38
N PHE A 171 8.49 -21.51 3.74
CA PHE A 171 7.56 -20.45 4.13
C PHE A 171 7.95 -19.73 5.43
N PRO A 172 8.35 -20.42 6.52
CA PRO A 172 8.87 -19.74 7.70
C PRO A 172 10.08 -18.85 7.38
N LEU A 173 11.00 -19.34 6.55
CA LEU A 173 12.19 -18.57 6.15
C LEU A 173 11.83 -17.31 5.36
N LEU A 174 10.84 -17.40 4.45
CA LEU A 174 10.33 -16.25 3.72
C LEU A 174 9.68 -15.21 4.65
N PHE A 175 8.90 -15.65 5.65
CA PHE A 175 8.34 -14.73 6.64
C PHE A 175 9.42 -14.04 7.47
N ILE A 176 10.50 -14.74 7.84
CA ILE A 176 11.65 -14.13 8.52
C ILE A 176 12.30 -13.09 7.63
N ALA A 177 12.56 -13.40 6.35
CA ALA A 177 13.14 -12.46 5.39
C ALA A 177 12.27 -11.20 5.21
N ILE A 178 10.97 -11.39 5.01
CA ILE A 178 9.98 -10.31 4.91
C ILE A 178 9.94 -9.48 6.19
N ALA A 179 9.95 -10.11 7.38
CA ALA A 179 9.94 -9.40 8.66
C ALA A 179 11.20 -8.55 8.85
N ILE A 180 12.38 -9.07 8.49
CA ILE A 180 13.64 -8.32 8.52
C ILE A 180 13.55 -7.07 7.62
N ASP A 181 13.03 -7.23 6.41
CA ASP A 181 12.87 -6.10 5.48
C ASP A 181 11.82 -5.09 5.96
N TYR A 182 10.69 -5.57 6.46
CA TYR A 182 9.62 -4.72 6.97
C TYR A 182 10.05 -3.92 8.21
N LEU A 183 10.98 -4.45 9.00
CA LEU A 183 11.52 -3.80 10.20
C LEU A 183 12.85 -3.09 9.97
N VAL A 184 13.30 -2.95 8.72
CA VAL A 184 14.59 -2.29 8.37
C VAL A 184 14.72 -0.88 8.97
N SER A 185 13.61 -0.14 9.03
CA SER A 185 13.56 1.20 9.61
C SER A 185 13.90 1.22 11.09
N LEU A 186 13.56 0.17 11.86
CA LEU A 186 13.92 0.05 13.27
C LEU A 186 15.42 -0.14 13.46
N GLY A 187 16.02 -0.99 12.62
CA GLY A 187 17.47 -1.25 12.64
C GLY A 187 18.31 -0.01 12.30
N THR A 188 17.72 1.00 11.65
CA THR A 188 18.40 2.19 11.15
C THR A 188 18.03 3.48 11.88
N LEU A 189 17.17 3.40 12.91
CA LEU A 189 16.68 4.54 13.71
C LEU A 189 17.81 5.49 14.15
N ARG A 190 18.88 4.94 14.74
CA ARG A 190 20.03 5.70 15.27
C ARG A 190 20.73 6.60 14.24
N PHE A 191 20.57 6.32 12.95
CA PHE A 191 21.13 7.12 11.86
C PHE A 191 20.09 8.03 11.22
N THR A 192 18.81 7.68 11.32
CA THR A 192 17.71 8.40 10.67
C THR A 192 17.40 9.73 11.35
N ASP A 193 17.57 9.84 12.68
CA ASP A 193 17.33 11.09 13.43
C ASP A 193 18.26 12.25 13.02
N ARG A 194 19.37 11.94 12.34
CA ARG A 194 20.35 12.93 11.86
C ARG A 194 20.13 13.33 10.41
N LEU A 195 19.10 12.78 9.75
CA LEU A 195 18.79 13.04 8.36
C LEU A 195 17.80 14.21 8.23
N PRO A 196 17.82 14.94 7.10
CA PRO A 196 16.80 15.94 6.80
C PRO A 196 15.39 15.34 6.85
N GLN A 197 14.42 16.21 7.14
CA GLN A 197 13.00 15.84 7.11
C GLN A 197 12.60 15.37 5.71
N ILE A 198 11.71 14.38 5.70
CA ILE A 198 11.07 13.85 4.50
C ILE A 198 10.01 14.85 4.04
N SER A 199 9.74 14.92 2.74
CA SER A 199 8.72 15.81 2.19
C SER A 199 7.34 15.53 2.79
N ARG A 200 6.64 16.60 3.16
CA ARG A 200 5.27 16.54 3.69
C ARG A 200 4.22 16.38 2.60
N SER A 201 4.56 16.69 1.34
CA SER A 201 3.65 16.64 0.21
C SER A 201 3.92 15.44 -0.70
N HIS A 202 5.18 15.20 -1.05
CA HIS A 202 5.53 14.17 -2.02
C HIS A 202 5.33 12.74 -1.49
N LEU A 203 5.74 12.44 -0.25
CA LEU A 203 5.58 11.08 0.29
C LEU A 203 4.09 10.68 0.41
N PRO A 204 3.19 11.50 1.01
CA PRO A 204 1.76 11.20 0.99
C PRO A 204 1.18 11.07 -0.41
N GLU A 205 1.61 11.90 -1.37
CA GLU A 205 1.16 11.80 -2.76
C GLU A 205 1.46 10.41 -3.35
N ARG A 206 2.69 9.89 -3.17
CA ARG A 206 3.09 8.55 -3.65
C ARG A 206 2.27 7.43 -3.00
N PHE A 207 2.03 7.49 -1.69
CA PHE A 207 1.19 6.52 -0.99
C PHE A 207 -0.29 6.64 -1.39
N GLY A 208 -0.76 7.84 -1.69
CA GLY A 208 -2.07 8.11 -2.28
C GLY A 208 -2.24 7.44 -3.64
N LEU A 209 -1.25 7.62 -4.52
CA LEU A 209 -1.21 7.01 -5.85
C LEU A 209 -1.16 5.48 -5.77
N PHE A 210 -0.34 4.90 -4.90
CA PHE A 210 -0.32 3.44 -4.73
C PHE A 210 -1.65 2.91 -4.19
N THR A 211 -2.27 3.61 -3.23
CA THR A 211 -3.59 3.22 -2.70
C THR A 211 -4.67 3.32 -3.77
N LEU A 212 -4.59 4.27 -4.70
CA LEU A 212 -5.47 4.31 -5.87
C LEU A 212 -5.34 3.05 -6.75
N LEU A 213 -4.11 2.57 -6.98
CA LEU A 213 -3.89 1.31 -7.72
C LEU A 213 -4.58 0.13 -7.01
N VAL A 214 -4.55 0.12 -5.68
CA VAL A 214 -5.15 -0.93 -4.87
C VAL A 214 -6.67 -0.81 -4.81
N ILE A 215 -7.24 0.39 -4.75
CA ILE A 215 -8.70 0.63 -4.84
C ILE A 215 -9.24 0.11 -6.18
N ALA A 216 -8.45 0.18 -7.25
CA ALA A 216 -8.82 -0.40 -8.54
C ALA A 216 -9.15 -1.91 -8.45
N GLU A 217 -8.60 -2.65 -7.48
CA GLU A 217 -8.94 -4.07 -7.28
C GLU A 217 -10.39 -4.29 -6.83
N ILE A 218 -10.99 -3.32 -6.13
CA ILE A 218 -12.42 -3.37 -5.81
C ILE A 218 -13.25 -3.22 -7.08
N ILE A 219 -12.88 -2.25 -7.92
CA ILE A 219 -13.55 -1.97 -9.19
C ILE A 219 -13.38 -3.18 -10.14
N MET A 220 -12.18 -3.73 -10.24
CA MET A 220 -11.90 -4.93 -11.05
C MET A 220 -12.64 -6.14 -10.52
N GLY A 221 -12.70 -6.34 -9.20
CA GLY A 221 -13.52 -7.39 -8.60
C GLY A 221 -14.99 -7.28 -8.99
N VAL A 222 -15.55 -6.06 -8.99
CA VAL A 222 -16.92 -5.81 -9.46
C VAL A 222 -17.09 -6.14 -10.94
N ILE A 223 -16.20 -5.65 -11.80
CA ILE A 223 -16.27 -5.84 -13.25
C ILE A 223 -16.13 -7.33 -13.58
N SER A 224 -15.08 -8.00 -13.11
CA SER A 224 -14.84 -9.43 -13.33
C SER A 224 -15.96 -10.30 -12.76
N GLY A 225 -16.48 -9.95 -11.59
CA GLY A 225 -17.64 -10.61 -10.99
C GLY A 225 -18.88 -10.51 -11.88
N ALA A 226 -19.19 -9.32 -12.39
CA ALA A 226 -20.32 -9.09 -13.26
C ALA A 226 -20.16 -9.80 -14.63
N SER A 227 -18.97 -9.71 -15.23
CA SER A 227 -18.64 -10.33 -16.51
C SER A 227 -18.67 -11.86 -16.47
N SER A 228 -18.51 -12.48 -15.31
CA SER A 228 -18.63 -13.94 -15.14
C SER A 228 -20.08 -14.45 -15.27
N GLN A 229 -21.08 -13.56 -15.21
CA GLN A 229 -22.48 -13.92 -15.29
C GLN A 229 -22.95 -13.95 -16.76
N HIS A 230 -23.63 -15.02 -17.16
CA HIS A 230 -24.15 -15.17 -18.53
C HIS A 230 -25.30 -14.19 -18.84
N GLN A 231 -26.03 -13.75 -17.82
CA GLN A 231 -27.14 -12.80 -17.94
C GLN A 231 -27.08 -11.76 -16.81
N LEU A 232 -27.27 -10.48 -17.17
CA LEU A 232 -27.37 -9.39 -16.22
C LEU A 232 -28.73 -9.43 -15.52
N THR A 233 -28.75 -9.95 -14.29
CA THR A 233 -29.93 -9.91 -13.41
C THR A 233 -29.95 -8.63 -12.57
N TRP A 234 -31.13 -8.19 -12.14
CA TRP A 234 -31.27 -7.07 -11.19
C TRP A 234 -30.39 -7.23 -9.94
N LYS A 235 -30.31 -8.45 -9.40
CA LYS A 235 -29.47 -8.75 -8.23
C LYS A 235 -27.98 -8.53 -8.53
N THR A 236 -27.50 -8.96 -9.69
CA THR A 236 -26.10 -8.71 -10.11
C THR A 236 -25.85 -7.22 -10.26
N GLY A 237 -26.76 -6.48 -10.91
CA GLY A 237 -26.66 -5.02 -11.05
C GLY A 237 -26.60 -4.28 -9.72
N ILE A 238 -27.46 -4.65 -8.75
CA ILE A 238 -27.46 -4.06 -7.41
C ILE A 238 -26.13 -4.32 -6.70
N LEU A 239 -25.64 -5.56 -6.70
CA LEU A 239 -24.35 -5.90 -6.06
C LEU A 239 -23.19 -5.15 -6.71
N SER A 240 -23.17 -5.01 -8.04
CA SER A 240 -22.15 -4.23 -8.74
C SER A 240 -22.19 -2.75 -8.36
N ILE A 241 -23.38 -2.14 -8.29
CA ILE A 241 -23.55 -0.74 -7.86
C ILE A 241 -23.06 -0.58 -6.41
N GLN A 242 -23.41 -1.50 -5.53
CA GLN A 242 -22.95 -1.48 -4.13
C GLN A 242 -21.44 -1.63 -4.02
N GLY A 243 -20.82 -2.52 -4.80
CA GLY A 243 -19.36 -2.69 -4.82
C GLY A 243 -18.63 -1.45 -5.34
N LEU A 244 -19.16 -0.79 -6.37
CA LEU A 244 -18.62 0.51 -6.84
C LEU A 244 -18.79 1.61 -5.79
N PHE A 245 -19.95 1.66 -5.14
CA PHE A 245 -20.19 2.64 -4.08
C PHE A 245 -19.26 2.41 -2.88
N LEU A 246 -18.97 1.14 -2.54
CA LEU A 246 -17.96 0.78 -1.55
C LEU A 246 -16.56 1.31 -1.94
N ALA A 247 -16.16 1.18 -3.20
CA ALA A 247 -14.89 1.76 -3.67
C ALA A 247 -14.87 3.29 -3.52
N PHE A 248 -15.98 3.98 -3.82
CA PHE A 248 -16.07 5.44 -3.70
C PHE A 248 -15.95 5.93 -2.25
N ILE A 249 -16.64 5.28 -1.31
CA ILE A 249 -16.57 5.67 0.10
C ILE A 249 -15.23 5.31 0.76
N ILE A 250 -14.56 4.25 0.30
CA ILE A 250 -13.18 3.93 0.71
C ILE A 250 -12.21 5.00 0.22
N TRP A 251 -12.31 5.38 -1.06
CA TRP A 251 -11.52 6.47 -1.62
C TRP A 251 -11.72 7.75 -0.81
N TRP A 252 -12.99 8.13 -0.61
CA TRP A 252 -13.34 9.35 0.12
C TRP A 252 -12.77 9.34 1.54
N SER A 253 -12.99 8.25 2.28
CA SER A 253 -12.51 8.12 3.66
C SER A 253 -10.99 8.20 3.74
N TYR A 254 -10.26 7.54 2.83
CA TYR A 254 -8.81 7.53 2.86
C TYR A 254 -8.19 8.89 2.51
N PHE A 255 -8.63 9.52 1.41
CA PHE A 255 -8.02 10.76 0.94
C PHE A 255 -8.28 11.93 1.89
N ASP A 256 -9.52 12.09 2.36
CA ASP A 256 -9.90 13.18 3.26
C ASP A 256 -9.26 13.03 4.65
N LEU A 257 -9.17 11.81 5.18
CA LEU A 257 -8.71 11.59 6.55
C LEU A 257 -7.19 11.41 6.66
N ILE A 258 -6.54 10.87 5.63
CA ILE A 258 -5.12 10.46 5.69
C ILE A 258 -4.24 11.29 4.77
N ILE A 259 -4.56 11.39 3.47
CA ILE A 259 -3.63 11.99 2.50
C ILE A 259 -3.62 13.51 2.57
N PHE A 260 -4.78 14.15 2.72
CA PHE A 260 -4.86 15.60 2.85
C PHE A 260 -4.50 16.12 4.24
N VAL A 261 -4.21 15.21 5.18
CA VAL A 261 -3.75 15.54 6.54
C VAL A 261 -2.26 15.20 6.65
N SER A 262 -1.44 16.19 7.01
CA SER A 262 0.00 15.94 7.26
C SER A 262 0.21 14.91 8.38
N PHE A 263 1.34 14.20 8.37
CA PHE A 263 1.74 13.32 9.46
C PHE A 263 2.77 13.99 10.39
N LYS A 264 2.83 13.53 11.65
CA LYS A 264 3.80 14.04 12.62
C LYS A 264 5.22 13.73 12.17
N GLN A 265 6.06 14.76 12.08
CA GLN A 265 7.44 14.68 11.57
C GLN A 265 8.46 14.05 12.55
N THR A 266 8.00 13.32 13.56
CA THR A 266 8.89 12.51 14.40
C THR A 266 9.13 11.16 13.72
N MET A 267 10.37 10.66 13.72
CA MET A 267 10.74 9.43 13.00
C MET A 267 9.87 8.22 13.33
N ILE A 268 9.49 8.03 14.59
CA ILE A 268 8.60 6.94 15.00
C ILE A 268 7.23 7.05 14.33
N ASN A 269 6.64 8.24 14.25
CA ASN A 269 5.34 8.44 13.60
C ASN A 269 5.43 8.25 12.09
N ILE A 270 6.53 8.64 11.44
CA ILE A 270 6.76 8.35 10.02
C ILE A 270 6.82 6.84 9.79
N ILE A 271 7.57 6.11 10.63
CA ILE A 271 7.66 4.66 10.55
C ILE A 271 6.28 4.03 10.76
N ILE A 272 5.57 4.38 11.83
CA ILE A 272 4.23 3.83 12.10
C ILE A 272 3.29 4.13 10.92
N TRP A 273 3.25 5.38 10.45
CA TRP A 273 2.41 5.79 9.32
C TRP A 273 2.72 4.95 8.08
N THR A 274 3.98 4.83 7.67
CA THR A 274 4.41 4.00 6.53
C THR A 274 4.05 2.53 6.71
N ARG A 275 4.32 1.96 7.89
CA ARG A 275 4.11 0.53 8.17
C ARG A 275 2.63 0.16 8.19
N LEU A 276 1.75 1.06 8.65
CA LEU A 276 0.30 0.87 8.65
C LEU A 276 -0.31 0.83 7.23
N HIS A 277 0.32 1.41 6.21
CA HIS A 277 -0.27 1.37 4.86
C HIS A 277 -0.19 0.00 4.19
N LEU A 278 0.73 -0.88 4.61
CA LEU A 278 0.76 -2.26 4.11
C LEU A 278 -0.51 -3.04 4.47
N PRO A 279 -0.90 -3.19 5.76
CA PRO A 279 -2.15 -3.86 6.10
C PRO A 279 -3.38 -3.11 5.57
N LEU A 280 -3.33 -1.77 5.46
CA LEU A 280 -4.39 -0.99 4.81
C LEU A 280 -4.62 -1.47 3.36
N THR A 281 -3.56 -1.54 2.56
CA THR A 281 -3.67 -1.90 1.14
C THR A 281 -4.02 -3.38 0.96
N ILE A 282 -3.45 -4.28 1.77
CA ILE A 282 -3.87 -5.69 1.83
C ILE A 282 -5.38 -5.80 2.07
N SER A 283 -5.92 -5.03 3.02
CA SER A 283 -7.34 -5.08 3.35
C SER A 283 -8.21 -4.63 2.17
N ILE A 284 -7.83 -3.56 1.46
CA ILE A 284 -8.56 -3.07 0.27
C ILE A 284 -8.52 -4.13 -0.86
N THR A 285 -7.38 -4.78 -1.10
CA THR A 285 -7.30 -5.89 -2.07
C THR A 285 -8.22 -7.05 -1.70
N CYS A 286 -8.24 -7.45 -0.43
CA CYS A 286 -9.16 -8.49 0.06
C CYS A 286 -10.64 -8.13 -0.15
N MET A 287 -11.01 -6.85 -0.04
CA MET A 287 -12.38 -6.40 -0.37
C MET A 287 -12.69 -6.62 -1.85
N GLY A 288 -11.73 -6.36 -2.75
CA GLY A 288 -11.90 -6.61 -4.18
C GLY A 288 -12.09 -8.08 -4.51
N THR A 289 -11.28 -8.95 -3.92
CA THR A 289 -11.48 -10.40 -4.00
C THR A 289 -12.85 -10.81 -3.48
N SER A 290 -13.30 -10.23 -2.36
CA SER A 290 -14.64 -10.50 -1.84
C SER A 290 -15.74 -10.05 -2.80
N MET A 291 -15.63 -8.87 -3.41
CA MET A 291 -16.63 -8.36 -4.37
C MET A 291 -16.74 -9.28 -5.59
N LEU A 292 -15.60 -9.74 -6.12
CA LEU A 292 -15.54 -10.70 -7.22
C LEU A 292 -16.40 -11.94 -6.93
N HIS A 293 -16.21 -12.57 -5.77
CA HIS A 293 -16.93 -13.80 -5.44
C HIS A 293 -18.40 -13.59 -5.08
N LEU A 294 -18.72 -12.49 -4.40
CA LEU A 294 -20.11 -12.16 -4.06
C LEU A 294 -20.96 -11.89 -5.30
N ILE A 295 -20.38 -11.29 -6.34
CA ILE A 295 -21.07 -11.00 -7.60
C ILE A 295 -21.09 -12.21 -8.54
N SER A 296 -19.97 -12.94 -8.66
CA SER A 296 -19.86 -14.12 -9.52
C SER A 296 -20.64 -15.34 -9.03
N ARG A 297 -21.03 -15.36 -7.74
CA ARG A 297 -21.80 -16.47 -7.12
C ARG A 297 -21.12 -17.83 -7.30
N THR A 298 -19.81 -17.87 -7.14
CA THR A 298 -19.03 -19.12 -7.19
C THR A 298 -19.53 -20.13 -6.14
N HIS A 299 -19.47 -21.42 -6.46
CA HIS A 299 -20.07 -22.54 -5.70
C HIS A 299 -19.61 -22.74 -4.24
N GLN A 300 -18.72 -21.90 -3.67
CA GLN A 300 -18.37 -21.99 -2.25
C GLN A 300 -19.42 -21.29 -1.35
N SER A 301 -19.32 -21.55 -0.05
CA SER A 301 -20.22 -20.94 0.94
C SER A 301 -20.13 -19.41 0.91
N ILE A 302 -21.27 -18.76 0.65
CA ILE A 302 -21.44 -17.29 0.70
C ILE A 302 -20.92 -16.70 2.02
N ALA A 303 -21.02 -17.48 3.12
CA ALA A 303 -20.54 -17.07 4.42
C ALA A 303 -19.03 -16.78 4.44
N ASN A 304 -18.21 -17.53 3.69
CA ASN A 304 -16.76 -17.31 3.63
C ASN A 304 -16.42 -15.97 2.98
N TYR A 305 -17.15 -15.61 1.91
CA TYR A 305 -16.97 -14.34 1.22
C TYR A 305 -17.44 -13.17 2.10
N HIS A 306 -18.54 -13.33 2.83
CA HIS A 306 -18.97 -12.35 3.83
C HIS A 306 -17.95 -12.17 4.96
N TRP A 307 -17.37 -13.25 5.49
CA TRP A 307 -16.28 -13.15 6.48
C TRP A 307 -15.05 -12.42 5.93
N LEU A 308 -14.68 -12.68 4.67
CA LEU A 308 -13.58 -11.98 4.03
C LEU A 308 -13.88 -10.47 3.91
N LEU A 309 -15.09 -10.09 3.51
CA LEU A 309 -15.52 -8.70 3.47
C LEU A 309 -15.51 -8.05 4.86
N ALA A 310 -16.11 -8.70 5.85
CA ALA A 310 -16.15 -8.21 7.23
C ALA A 310 -14.76 -8.00 7.81
N GLY A 311 -13.88 -8.99 7.67
CA GLY A 311 -12.51 -8.92 8.17
C GLY A 311 -11.69 -7.84 7.47
N SER A 312 -11.84 -7.71 6.14
CA SER A 312 -11.13 -6.67 5.38
C SER A 312 -11.64 -5.26 5.71
N VAL A 313 -12.96 -5.03 5.77
CA VAL A 313 -13.53 -3.73 6.16
C VAL A 313 -13.17 -3.38 7.61
N SER A 314 -13.22 -4.35 8.52
CA SER A 314 -12.78 -4.17 9.90
C SER A 314 -11.31 -3.75 9.99
N CYS A 315 -10.43 -4.45 9.24
CA CYS A 315 -9.01 -4.13 9.19
C CYS A 315 -8.79 -2.71 8.63
N PHE A 316 -9.40 -2.37 7.49
CA PHE A 316 -9.32 -1.03 6.90
C PHE A 316 -9.67 0.07 7.90
N LEU A 317 -10.83 -0.05 8.57
CA LEU A 317 -11.31 0.92 9.54
C LEU A 317 -10.42 1.01 10.79
N PHE A 318 -9.88 -0.13 11.25
CA PHE A 318 -8.94 -0.14 12.37
C PHE A 318 -7.63 0.55 12.02
N ILE A 319 -7.12 0.32 10.81
CA ILE A 319 -5.91 0.98 10.35
C ILE A 319 -6.13 2.48 10.12
N LEU A 320 -7.29 2.89 9.59
CA LEU A 320 -7.66 4.32 9.53
C LEU A 320 -7.68 4.94 10.93
N PHE A 321 -8.27 4.28 11.93
CA PHE A 321 -8.24 4.71 13.32
C PHE A 321 -6.80 4.97 13.81
N LEU A 322 -5.86 4.04 13.55
CA LEU A 322 -4.46 4.19 13.95
C LEU A 322 -3.76 5.32 13.16
N LEU A 323 -4.01 5.44 11.86
CA LEU A 323 -3.43 6.49 11.03
C LEU A 323 -3.88 7.88 11.50
N ILE A 324 -5.16 8.09 11.85
CA ILE A 324 -5.68 9.37 12.36
C ILE A 324 -5.02 9.76 13.70
N ILE A 325 -4.62 8.80 14.54
CA ILE A 325 -3.88 9.06 15.79
C ILE A 325 -2.49 9.64 15.51
N VAL A 326 -1.82 9.11 14.47
CA VAL A 326 -0.45 9.43 14.08
C VAL A 326 -0.37 10.67 13.18
N SER A 327 -1.46 11.01 12.48
CA SER A 327 -1.56 12.23 11.66
C SER A 327 -1.46 13.52 12.49
N ASP A 328 -0.72 14.48 11.96
CA ASP A 328 -0.53 15.82 12.52
C ASP A 328 -1.59 16.77 11.99
N HIS A 329 -2.60 17.01 12.84
CA HIS A 329 -3.64 17.97 12.52
C HIS A 329 -3.42 19.34 13.21
N SER A 330 -2.23 19.61 13.75
CA SER A 330 -1.93 20.85 14.49
C SER A 330 -1.68 22.06 13.58
N SER A 331 -1.36 21.84 12.30
CA SER A 331 -1.01 22.91 11.34
C SER A 331 -2.21 23.65 10.74
N ALA A 332 -3.45 23.25 11.07
CA ALA A 332 -4.66 24.01 10.73
C ALA A 332 -4.83 25.19 11.71
N ALA A 333 -3.98 26.20 11.56
CA ALA A 333 -3.89 27.36 12.45
C ALA A 333 -5.02 28.38 12.19
N ASN A 334 -6.09 28.34 13.00
CA ASN A 334 -6.77 29.48 13.65
C ASN A 334 -8.13 29.05 14.23
N GLU A 335 -8.53 29.66 15.36
CA GLU A 335 -9.80 29.69 16.17
C GLU A 335 -10.76 28.47 16.20
N MET A 336 -10.80 27.64 15.18
CA MET A 336 -11.57 26.41 14.97
C MET A 336 -10.99 25.17 15.70
N ASN A 337 -10.13 25.37 16.70
CA ASN A 337 -9.30 24.30 17.28
C ASN A 337 -10.10 23.32 18.17
N LEU A 338 -11.12 23.79 18.90
CA LEU A 338 -11.96 22.94 19.76
C LEU A 338 -12.97 22.10 18.97
N GLU A 339 -13.65 22.70 17.99
CA GLU A 339 -14.55 21.95 17.09
C GLU A 339 -13.76 20.87 16.34
N PHE A 340 -12.59 21.22 15.83
CA PHE A 340 -11.74 20.30 15.09
C PHE A 340 -11.19 19.16 15.97
N GLN A 341 -10.82 19.43 17.22
CA GLN A 341 -10.42 18.39 18.18
C GLN A 341 -11.58 17.45 18.60
N HIS A 342 -12.78 18.00 18.84
CA HIS A 342 -13.96 17.17 19.13
C HIS A 342 -14.32 16.29 17.94
N ARG A 343 -14.27 16.86 16.72
CA ARG A 343 -14.54 16.15 15.46
C ARG A 343 -13.51 15.06 15.15
N ARG A 344 -12.23 15.28 15.48
CA ARG A 344 -11.19 14.24 15.40
C ARG A 344 -11.50 13.07 16.33
N LYS A 345 -11.96 13.32 17.56
CA LYS A 345 -12.37 12.23 18.48
C LYS A 345 -13.54 11.43 17.92
N VAL A 346 -14.55 12.09 17.33
CA VAL A 346 -15.67 11.40 16.66
C VAL A 346 -15.18 10.48 15.55
N LEU A 347 -14.25 10.92 14.71
CA LEU A 347 -13.69 10.10 13.63
C LEU A 347 -12.84 8.93 14.16
N ILE A 348 -12.03 9.15 15.19
CA ILE A 348 -11.22 8.11 15.85
C ILE A 348 -12.13 7.02 16.45
N TYR A 349 -13.04 7.40 17.35
CA TYR A 349 -13.91 6.43 18.02
C TYR A 349 -14.94 5.82 17.06
N GLY A 350 -15.41 6.59 16.08
CA GLY A 350 -16.29 6.10 15.02
C GLY A 350 -15.64 5.01 14.18
N ASN A 351 -14.38 5.18 13.77
CA ASN A 351 -13.63 4.16 13.03
C ASN A 351 -13.38 2.90 13.87
N LEU A 352 -12.99 3.05 15.13
CA LEU A 352 -12.79 1.91 16.04
C LEU A 352 -14.10 1.14 16.24
N PHE A 353 -15.21 1.84 16.50
CA PHE A 353 -16.51 1.24 16.70
C PHE A 353 -17.02 0.54 15.43
N ALA A 354 -16.93 1.20 14.27
CA ALA A 354 -17.31 0.62 12.99
C ALA A 354 -16.44 -0.59 12.63
N SER A 355 -15.15 -0.58 12.98
CA SER A 355 -14.26 -1.74 12.82
C SER A 355 -14.72 -2.94 13.64
N LEU A 356 -15.10 -2.72 14.91
CA LEU A 356 -15.61 -3.78 15.79
C LEU A 356 -16.95 -4.33 15.30
N ILE A 357 -17.89 -3.46 14.92
CA ILE A 357 -19.16 -3.89 14.31
C ILE A 357 -18.91 -4.71 13.04
N SER A 358 -18.00 -4.24 12.18
CA SER A 358 -17.68 -4.93 10.94
C SER A 358 -17.16 -6.34 11.21
N LEU A 359 -16.28 -6.51 12.19
CA LEU A 359 -15.77 -7.83 12.58
C LEU A 359 -16.88 -8.73 13.15
N LEU A 360 -17.71 -8.19 14.06
CA LEU A 360 -18.81 -8.93 14.68
C LEU A 360 -19.91 -9.31 13.68
N SER A 361 -20.08 -8.53 12.61
CA SER A 361 -21.03 -8.85 11.52
C SER A 361 -20.70 -10.17 10.81
N GLY A 362 -19.47 -10.68 10.94
CA GLY A 362 -19.09 -12.00 10.46
C GLY A 362 -19.92 -13.13 11.10
N PHE A 363 -20.36 -12.99 12.35
CA PHE A 363 -21.15 -14.05 13.01
C PHE A 363 -22.56 -14.24 12.43
N ILE A 364 -23.11 -13.18 11.84
CA ILE A 364 -24.41 -13.20 11.12
C ILE A 364 -24.21 -13.33 9.60
N ALA A 365 -22.97 -13.54 9.13
CA ALA A 365 -22.61 -13.59 7.72
C ALA A 365 -23.43 -14.61 6.92
N LYS A 366 -23.72 -15.77 7.51
CA LYS A 366 -24.44 -16.86 6.82
C LYS A 366 -25.93 -16.57 6.63
N ASP A 367 -26.50 -15.68 7.45
CA ASP A 367 -27.95 -15.51 7.59
C ASP A 367 -28.49 -14.36 6.73
N LEU A 368 -27.61 -13.52 6.15
CA LEU A 368 -28.00 -12.33 5.40
C LEU A 368 -27.75 -12.47 3.89
N PRO A 369 -28.66 -11.97 3.04
CA PRO A 369 -28.39 -11.79 1.62
C PRO A 369 -27.22 -10.82 1.40
N SER A 370 -26.36 -11.09 0.42
CA SER A 370 -25.17 -10.26 0.14
C SER A 370 -25.49 -8.78 -0.13
N THR A 371 -26.67 -8.48 -0.71
CA THR A 371 -27.11 -7.10 -0.91
C THR A 371 -27.35 -6.37 0.41
N VAL A 372 -27.96 -7.03 1.39
CA VAL A 372 -28.16 -6.47 2.74
C VAL A 372 -26.82 -6.34 3.46
N TYR A 373 -25.97 -7.35 3.31
CA TYR A 373 -24.67 -7.41 3.96
C TYR A 373 -23.74 -6.26 3.53
N ILE A 374 -23.63 -6.00 2.22
CA ILE A 374 -22.81 -4.89 1.71
C ILE A 374 -23.38 -3.52 2.13
N SER A 375 -24.72 -3.38 2.18
CA SER A 375 -25.36 -2.14 2.66
C SER A 375 -24.96 -1.76 4.09
N ILE A 376 -24.71 -2.75 4.97
CA ILE A 376 -24.26 -2.48 6.34
C ILE A 376 -22.90 -1.78 6.31
N PHE A 377 -21.93 -2.28 5.55
CA PHE A 377 -20.60 -1.65 5.44
C PHE A 377 -20.66 -0.28 4.76
N ILE A 378 -21.49 -0.15 3.72
CA ILE A 378 -21.74 1.14 3.09
C ILE A 378 -22.22 2.14 4.13
N PHE A 379 -23.22 1.79 4.94
CA PHE A 379 -23.75 2.68 5.97
C PHE A 379 -22.69 3.05 7.03
N LEU A 380 -21.91 2.06 7.51
CA LEU A 380 -20.85 2.26 8.51
C LEU A 380 -19.75 3.23 8.04
N ILE A 381 -19.34 3.13 6.77
CA ILE A 381 -18.30 3.99 6.20
C ILE A 381 -18.88 5.35 5.78
N LEU A 382 -20.09 5.36 5.20
CA LEU A 382 -20.73 6.58 4.70
C LEU A 382 -20.96 7.62 5.81
N PHE A 383 -21.26 7.18 7.04
CA PHE A 383 -21.34 8.07 8.20
C PHE A 383 -20.09 8.95 8.34
N GLN A 384 -18.91 8.40 8.07
CA GLN A 384 -17.64 9.12 8.15
C GLN A 384 -17.47 10.12 7.01
N CYS A 385 -17.82 9.72 5.78
CA CYS A 385 -17.78 10.61 4.61
C CYS A 385 -18.73 11.80 4.77
N VAL A 386 -19.96 11.56 5.23
CA VAL A 386 -20.96 12.63 5.47
C VAL A 386 -20.46 13.61 6.52
N HIS A 387 -19.85 13.10 7.60
CA HIS A 387 -19.25 13.94 8.62
C HIS A 387 -18.08 14.78 8.06
N GLY A 388 -17.24 14.19 7.22
CA GLY A 388 -16.16 14.91 6.49
C GLY A 388 -16.68 15.99 5.55
N LEU A 389 -17.67 15.67 4.72
CA LEU A 389 -18.29 16.61 3.77
C LEU A 389 -18.96 17.78 4.50
N TYR A 390 -19.69 17.50 5.57
CA TYR A 390 -20.30 18.53 6.41
C TYR A 390 -19.27 19.52 6.96
N ILE A 391 -18.10 19.04 7.37
CA ILE A 391 -16.98 19.88 7.81
C ILE A 391 -16.51 20.77 6.68
N TRP A 392 -16.24 20.17 5.51
CA TRP A 392 -15.72 20.90 4.35
C TRP A 392 -16.66 22.03 3.92
N VAL A 393 -17.98 21.76 3.86
CA VAL A 393 -18.99 22.76 3.50
C VAL A 393 -19.02 23.89 4.52
N ARG A 394 -19.03 23.60 5.83
CA ARG A 394 -19.01 24.64 6.87
C ARG A 394 -17.74 25.50 6.83
N ALA A 395 -16.60 24.90 6.54
CA ALA A 395 -15.33 25.62 6.43
C ALA A 395 -15.32 26.60 5.24
N GLN A 396 -16.08 26.32 4.17
CA GLN A 396 -16.25 27.24 3.05
C GLN A 396 -17.25 28.36 3.33
N GLN A 397 -18.28 28.10 4.14
CA GLN A 397 -19.31 29.09 4.50
C GLN A 397 -18.84 30.12 5.54
N GLY A 398 -17.75 29.82 6.27
CA GLY A 398 -17.14 30.73 7.25
C GLY A 398 -16.01 31.61 6.68
N LYS A 399 -15.77 31.57 5.37
CA LYS A 399 -14.93 32.50 4.61
C LYS A 399 -15.82 33.41 3.78
#